data_AF-A0A5C8E9D1-F1
#
_entry.id   AF-A0A5C8E9D1-F1
#
_cell.length_a   1.000
_cell.length_b   1.000
_cell.length_c   1.000
_cell.angle_alpha   90.00
_cell.angle_beta   90.00
_cell.angle_gamma   90.00
#
_symmetry.space_group_name_H-M   'P 1'
#
loop_
_entity.id
_entity.type
_entity.pdbx_description
1 polymer ?
#
loop_
_entity_poly.entity_id
_entity_poly.type
_entity_poly.pdbx_seq_one_letter_code
_entity_poly.pdbx_strand_id
1 'polypeptide(L)'
;MEQYIINKLPNILKLNINIKTLKYISYDNSNNEHLTHSKKTAIDFDSVKNLYNIKDNNNIFELQSNDALYIDKNKIHYFIEFKNIQIVKNKHRKIKKELQLKIYDSIFILSDIEYSNGIKYISDIFSFSKNYIIYILVYNSNKNSSLQIHNNLENKSKMLSDKLGLSKFTKFLLKEVYIYDEEEFEREFINKIIRNEP
;
A
#
# COMPACT_ATOMS: atom_id res chain seq x y z
N MET A 1 11.94 -1.57 7.00
CA MET A 1 11.24 -2.45 7.93
C MET A 1 12.29 -3.20 8.73
N GLU A 2 12.11 -3.29 10.03
CA GLU A 2 13.11 -3.88 10.93
C GLU A 2 13.19 -5.41 10.79
N GLN A 3 14.40 -5.96 10.90
CA GLN A 3 14.64 -7.39 10.67
C GLN A 3 13.88 -8.28 11.66
N TYR A 4 13.72 -7.85 12.91
CA TYR A 4 12.98 -8.63 13.91
C TYR A 4 11.49 -8.76 13.57
N ILE A 5 10.92 -7.76 12.87
CA ILE A 5 9.53 -7.81 12.38
C ILE A 5 9.46 -8.85 11.27
N ILE A 6 10.34 -8.75 10.27
CA ILE A 6 10.42 -9.66 9.12
C ILE A 6 10.52 -11.12 9.57
N ASN A 7 11.38 -11.40 10.56
CA ASN A 7 11.60 -12.76 11.05
C ASN A 7 10.34 -13.42 11.63
N LYS A 8 9.42 -12.61 12.18
CA LYS A 8 8.15 -13.06 12.76
C LYS A 8 7.03 -13.24 11.74
N LEU A 9 7.22 -12.87 10.48
CA LEU A 9 6.19 -12.98 9.46
C LEU A 9 6.05 -14.42 8.90
N PRO A 10 4.88 -14.75 8.34
CA PRO A 10 4.68 -15.91 7.48
C PRO A 10 5.75 -16.02 6.38
N ASN A 11 6.09 -17.25 5.99
CA ASN A 11 7.20 -17.51 5.06
C ASN A 11 7.07 -16.74 3.75
N ILE A 12 5.88 -16.74 3.13
CA ILE A 12 5.65 -16.04 1.86
C ILE A 12 5.93 -14.53 1.95
N LEU A 13 5.72 -13.90 3.11
CA LEU A 13 5.95 -12.47 3.29
C LEU A 13 7.42 -12.11 3.52
N LYS A 14 8.21 -13.03 4.10
CA LYS A 14 9.62 -12.80 4.46
C LYS A 14 10.65 -13.41 3.52
N LEU A 15 10.23 -13.97 2.38
CA LEU A 15 11.18 -14.42 1.35
C LEU A 15 12.03 -13.24 0.89
N ASN A 16 13.34 -13.45 0.73
CA ASN A 16 14.27 -12.39 0.31
C ASN A 16 13.85 -11.70 -1.00
N ILE A 17 13.26 -12.45 -1.94
CA ILE A 17 12.75 -11.89 -3.20
C ILE A 17 11.63 -10.85 -3.00
N ASN A 18 10.91 -10.92 -1.89
CA ASN A 18 9.81 -10.01 -1.56
C ASN A 18 10.27 -8.83 -0.69
N ILE A 19 11.49 -8.82 -0.15
CA ILE A 19 11.98 -7.71 0.66
C ILE A 19 12.82 -6.77 -0.21
N LYS A 20 12.24 -5.62 -0.56
CA LYS A 20 12.87 -4.64 -1.46
C LYS A 20 12.82 -3.23 -0.87
N THR A 21 13.62 -2.32 -1.39
CA THR A 21 13.54 -0.91 -0.99
C THR A 21 12.29 -0.27 -1.56
N LEU A 22 11.72 0.71 -0.85
CA LEU A 22 10.60 1.49 -1.37
C LEU A 22 10.95 2.18 -2.69
N LYS A 23 12.20 2.64 -2.87
CA LYS A 23 12.69 3.10 -4.18
C LYS A 23 12.44 2.05 -5.27
N TYR A 24 12.90 0.82 -5.07
CA TYR A 24 12.72 -0.24 -6.06
C TYR A 24 11.24 -0.52 -6.34
N ILE A 25 10.42 -0.65 -5.30
CA ILE A 25 8.99 -0.96 -5.43
C ILE A 25 8.24 0.16 -6.16
N SER A 26 8.61 1.42 -5.92
CA SER A 26 7.98 2.59 -6.54
C SER A 26 8.39 2.86 -8.00
N TYR A 27 9.16 1.97 -8.60
CA TYR A 27 9.64 2.12 -9.98
C TYR A 27 8.50 1.91 -10.98
N ASP A 28 8.24 2.93 -11.79
CA ASP A 28 7.28 2.87 -12.88
C ASP A 28 8.01 2.60 -14.21
N ASN A 29 7.94 1.35 -14.66
CA ASN A 29 8.50 0.91 -15.93
C ASN A 29 8.04 1.74 -17.14
N SER A 30 6.80 2.25 -17.12
CA SER A 30 6.23 2.95 -18.29
C SER A 30 6.83 4.34 -18.49
N ASN A 31 7.29 4.96 -17.40
CA ASN A 31 7.88 6.30 -17.42
C ASN A 31 9.38 6.30 -17.05
N ASN A 32 9.95 5.15 -16.68
CA ASN A 32 11.34 5.01 -16.23
C ASN A 32 11.68 5.95 -15.05
N GLU A 33 10.78 6.01 -14.07
CA GLU A 33 10.84 6.94 -12.94
C GLU A 33 10.54 6.23 -11.62
N HIS A 34 11.09 6.75 -10.52
CA HIS A 34 10.75 6.31 -9.17
C HIS A 34 9.95 7.41 -8.45
N LEU A 35 8.87 7.04 -7.76
CA LEU A 35 8.07 7.97 -6.95
C LEU A 35 8.64 8.24 -5.55
N THR A 36 9.60 7.46 -5.09
CA THR A 36 10.39 7.74 -3.89
C THR A 36 11.83 7.29 -4.07
N HIS A 37 12.76 7.94 -3.38
CA HIS A 37 14.17 7.56 -3.34
C HIS A 37 14.55 6.85 -2.02
N SER A 38 13.55 6.51 -1.20
CA SER A 38 13.76 5.88 0.11
C SER A 38 14.42 4.51 0.00
N LYS A 39 15.52 4.34 0.74
CA LYS A 39 16.23 3.06 0.90
C LYS A 39 15.62 2.16 1.98
N LYS A 40 14.54 2.60 2.63
CA LYS A 40 13.84 1.79 3.64
C LYS A 40 13.23 0.57 2.95
N THR A 41 13.38 -0.58 3.59
CA THR A 41 12.84 -1.86 3.09
C THR A 41 11.35 -1.99 3.41
N ALA A 42 10.61 -2.59 2.49
CA ALA A 42 9.21 -3.00 2.63
C ALA A 42 9.03 -4.34 1.90
N ILE A 43 7.85 -4.93 2.06
CA ILE A 43 7.45 -6.12 1.30
C ILE A 43 6.92 -5.63 -0.05
N ASP A 44 7.52 -6.10 -1.14
CA ASP A 44 7.00 -6.02 -2.50
C ASP A 44 5.77 -6.93 -2.58
N PHE A 45 4.60 -6.32 -2.50
CA PHE A 45 3.35 -7.06 -2.34
C PHE A 45 2.79 -7.53 -3.69
N ASP A 46 3.23 -6.95 -4.80
CA ASP A 46 3.06 -7.53 -6.14
C ASP A 46 3.78 -8.88 -6.25
N SER A 47 5.01 -8.99 -5.74
CA SER A 47 5.76 -10.25 -5.72
C SER A 47 5.08 -11.29 -4.81
N VAL A 48 4.54 -10.87 -3.67
CA VAL A 48 3.72 -11.76 -2.80
C VAL A 48 2.48 -12.26 -3.53
N LYS A 49 1.70 -11.36 -4.17
CA LYS A 49 0.53 -11.73 -4.97
C LYS A 49 0.91 -12.72 -6.06
N ASN A 50 2.02 -12.52 -6.77
CA ASN A 50 2.43 -13.45 -7.83
C ASN A 50 2.70 -14.86 -7.29
N LEU A 51 3.36 -14.97 -6.13
CA LEU A 51 3.55 -16.27 -5.45
C LEU A 51 2.23 -16.87 -4.95
N TYR A 52 1.31 -16.03 -4.49
CA TYR A 52 -0.02 -16.45 -4.06
C TYR A 52 -0.82 -17.03 -5.25
N ASN A 53 -0.82 -16.36 -6.40
CA ASN A 53 -1.51 -16.82 -7.61
C ASN A 53 -0.94 -18.14 -8.14
N ILE A 54 0.38 -18.35 -8.10
CA ILE A 54 1.02 -19.59 -8.57
C ILE A 54 0.63 -20.80 -7.71
N LYS A 55 0.40 -20.63 -6.41
CA LYS A 55 -0.02 -21.74 -5.55
C LYS A 55 -1.37 -22.33 -5.97
N ASP A 56 -2.20 -21.53 -6.62
CA ASP A 56 -3.55 -21.88 -7.02
C ASP A 56 -3.60 -22.01 -8.55
N ASN A 57 -3.05 -23.12 -9.07
CA ASN A 57 -2.90 -23.44 -10.50
C ASN A 57 -4.18 -23.35 -11.36
N ASN A 58 -5.33 -23.08 -10.74
CA ASN A 58 -6.65 -22.98 -11.37
C ASN A 58 -7.24 -21.55 -11.34
N ASN A 59 -6.49 -20.52 -10.93
CA ASN A 59 -7.03 -19.17 -10.86
C ASN A 59 -7.29 -18.57 -12.26
N ILE A 60 -8.56 -18.61 -12.66
CA ILE A 60 -9.09 -17.98 -13.89
C ILE A 60 -9.05 -16.44 -13.77
N PHE A 61 -8.90 -15.90 -12.55
CA PHE A 61 -8.93 -14.47 -12.26
C PHE A 61 -7.59 -13.96 -11.72
N GLU A 62 -7.07 -12.91 -12.35
CA GLU A 62 -5.85 -12.24 -11.89
C GLU A 62 -6.21 -11.24 -10.78
N LEU A 63 -5.86 -11.59 -9.54
CA LEU A 63 -5.97 -10.68 -8.39
C LEU A 63 -5.11 -9.43 -8.61
N GLN A 64 -5.51 -8.31 -8.00
CA GLN A 64 -4.66 -7.13 -7.93
C GLN A 64 -4.00 -7.01 -6.56
N SER A 65 -2.96 -6.19 -6.47
CA SER A 65 -2.29 -5.92 -5.19
C SER A 65 -1.84 -4.49 -5.13
N ASN A 66 -1.73 -3.98 -3.92
CA ASN A 66 -0.93 -2.81 -3.66
C ASN A 66 0.54 -3.11 -3.88
N ASP A 67 1.32 -2.08 -4.17
CA ASP A 67 2.70 -2.26 -4.59
C ASP A 67 3.58 -2.66 -3.39
N ALA A 68 3.36 -2.03 -2.23
CA ALA A 68 4.13 -2.31 -1.02
C ALA A 68 3.25 -2.60 0.22
N LEU A 69 3.79 -3.44 1.10
CA LEU A 69 3.34 -3.59 2.49
C LEU A 69 4.52 -3.26 3.43
N TYR A 70 4.36 -2.21 4.23
CA TYR A 70 5.29 -1.87 5.32
C TYR A 70 4.62 -2.16 6.66
N ILE A 71 5.36 -2.75 7.60
CA ILE A 71 4.86 -3.02 8.96
C ILE A 71 5.79 -2.30 9.93
N ASP A 72 5.23 -1.39 10.73
CA ASP A 72 5.98 -0.69 11.76
C ASP A 72 6.13 -1.53 13.03
N LYS A 73 6.91 -1.02 13.98
CA LYS A 73 7.12 -1.69 15.28
C LYS A 73 5.87 -1.80 16.15
N ASN A 74 4.86 -0.95 15.93
CA ASN A 74 3.57 -1.00 16.61
C ASN A 74 2.60 -1.97 15.93
N LYS A 75 3.07 -2.72 14.92
CA LYS A 75 2.29 -3.65 14.11
C LYS A 75 1.18 -2.96 13.30
N ILE A 76 1.38 -1.71 12.93
CA ILE A 76 0.56 -1.03 11.93
C ILE A 76 1.05 -1.45 10.54
N HIS A 77 0.11 -1.88 9.72
CA HIS A 77 0.31 -2.36 8.36
C HIS A 77 -0.06 -1.24 7.41
N TYR A 78 0.93 -0.75 6.68
CA TYR A 78 0.78 0.27 5.66
C TYR A 78 0.79 -0.39 4.30
N PHE A 79 -0.38 -0.49 3.68
CA PHE A 79 -0.45 -0.78 2.24
C PHE A 79 -0.21 0.51 1.47
N ILE A 80 0.76 0.47 0.55
CA ILE A 80 1.22 1.64 -0.20
C ILE A 80 1.02 1.37 -1.69
N GLU A 81 0.37 2.31 -2.36
CA GLU A 81 0.16 2.32 -3.80
C GLU A 81 0.85 3.54 -4.42
N PHE A 82 1.66 3.33 -5.45
CA PHE A 82 2.35 4.35 -6.22
C PHE A 82 1.64 4.56 -7.57
N LYS A 83 1.18 5.79 -7.84
CA LYS A 83 0.52 6.15 -9.11
C LYS A 83 1.21 7.31 -9.81
N ASN A 84 1.94 6.98 -10.89
CA ASN A 84 2.61 7.94 -11.75
C ASN A 84 1.75 8.38 -12.96
N ILE A 85 0.47 8.65 -12.72
CA ILE A 85 -0.49 9.08 -13.74
C ILE A 85 -1.31 10.28 -13.25
N GLN A 86 -1.96 10.97 -14.19
CA GLN A 86 -2.91 12.00 -13.83
C GLN A 86 -4.19 11.37 -13.25
N ILE A 87 -4.39 11.59 -11.95
CA ILE A 87 -5.51 11.02 -11.18
C ILE A 87 -6.82 11.75 -11.54
N VAL A 88 -6.74 13.01 -11.97
CA VAL A 88 -7.90 13.93 -11.97
C VAL A 88 -8.60 14.18 -13.32
N LYS A 89 -8.28 13.46 -14.38
CA LYS A 89 -8.96 13.58 -15.69
C LYS A 89 -9.95 12.44 -15.96
N ASN A 90 -10.57 12.44 -17.14
CA ASN A 90 -11.65 11.56 -17.64
C ASN A 90 -11.52 10.03 -17.37
N LYS A 91 -10.40 9.56 -16.82
CA LYS A 91 -10.14 8.17 -16.38
C LYS A 91 -10.45 7.90 -14.89
N HIS A 92 -10.95 8.89 -14.14
CA HIS A 92 -11.34 8.78 -12.72
C HIS A 92 -12.04 7.49 -12.33
N ARG A 93 -13.04 7.05 -13.11
CA ARG A 93 -13.82 5.85 -12.79
C ARG A 93 -12.98 4.58 -12.86
N LYS A 94 -12.07 4.48 -13.83
CA LYS A 94 -11.17 3.31 -13.99
C LYS A 94 -10.16 3.28 -12.85
N ILE A 95 -9.50 4.41 -12.59
CA ILE A 95 -8.53 4.55 -11.49
C ILE A 95 -9.19 4.22 -10.15
N LYS A 96 -10.38 4.78 -9.89
CA LYS A 96 -11.16 4.46 -8.69
C LYS A 96 -11.44 2.97 -8.53
N LYS A 97 -11.90 2.29 -9.58
CA LYS A 97 -12.16 0.84 -9.53
C LYS A 97 -10.89 0.05 -9.27
N GLU A 98 -9.81 0.38 -9.96
CA GLU A 98 -8.50 -0.25 -9.80
C GLU A 98 -7.97 -0.10 -8.38
N LEU A 99 -7.95 1.12 -7.82
CA LEU A 99 -7.52 1.36 -6.44
C LEU A 99 -8.38 0.58 -5.43
N GLN A 100 -9.70 0.53 -5.64
CA GLN A 100 -10.60 -0.22 -4.77
C GLN A 100 -10.32 -1.73 -4.83
N LEU A 101 -10.13 -2.28 -6.03
CA LEU A 101 -9.80 -3.70 -6.22
C LEU A 101 -8.47 -4.04 -5.55
N LYS A 102 -7.42 -3.24 -5.78
CA LYS A 102 -6.12 -3.42 -5.12
C LYS A 102 -6.23 -3.44 -3.60
N ILE A 103 -7.06 -2.56 -3.00
CA ILE A 103 -7.29 -2.57 -1.55
C ILE A 103 -7.96 -3.88 -1.10
N TYR A 104 -9.06 -4.27 -1.75
CA TYR A 104 -9.79 -5.48 -1.38
C TYR A 104 -8.90 -6.73 -1.52
N ASP A 105 -8.33 -6.92 -2.70
CA ASP A 105 -7.54 -8.10 -3.03
C ASP A 105 -6.30 -8.19 -2.12
N SER A 106 -5.63 -7.07 -1.83
CA SER A 106 -4.46 -7.10 -0.94
C SER A 106 -4.80 -7.52 0.48
N ILE A 107 -5.91 -7.01 1.01
CA ILE A 107 -6.39 -7.36 2.36
C ILE A 107 -6.79 -8.84 2.40
N PHE A 108 -7.47 -9.33 1.36
CA PHE A 108 -7.87 -10.74 1.31
C PHE A 108 -6.67 -11.67 1.14
N ILE A 109 -5.72 -11.36 0.25
CA ILE A 109 -4.45 -12.09 0.14
C ILE A 109 -3.77 -12.14 1.50
N LEU A 110 -3.62 -10.99 2.17
CA LEU A 110 -2.97 -10.94 3.49
C LEU A 110 -3.71 -11.77 4.54
N SER A 111 -5.04 -11.78 4.50
CA SER A 111 -5.89 -12.53 5.44
C SER A 111 -5.82 -14.04 5.25
N ASP A 112 -5.56 -14.49 4.02
CA ASP A 112 -5.50 -15.91 3.69
C ASP A 112 -4.10 -16.51 3.85
N ILE A 113 -3.08 -15.66 4.00
CA ILE A 113 -1.72 -16.13 4.30
C ILE A 113 -1.68 -16.82 5.68
N GLU A 114 -1.06 -17.99 5.71
CA GLU A 114 -0.85 -18.80 6.92
C GLU A 114 0.64 -18.89 7.29
N TYR A 115 0.88 -19.09 8.58
CA TYR A 115 2.16 -19.57 9.08
C TYR A 115 2.40 -21.03 8.67
N SER A 116 3.63 -21.51 8.80
CA SER A 116 4.00 -22.89 8.45
C SER A 116 3.28 -23.98 9.25
N ASN A 117 2.68 -23.62 10.38
CA ASN A 117 1.87 -24.49 11.22
C ASN A 117 0.37 -24.45 10.87
N GLY A 118 -0.02 -23.80 9.77
CA GLY A 118 -1.41 -23.70 9.30
C GLY A 118 -2.27 -22.66 10.04
N ILE A 119 -1.68 -21.88 10.95
CA ILE A 119 -2.42 -20.80 11.63
C ILE A 119 -2.49 -19.59 10.69
N LYS A 120 -3.70 -19.04 10.49
CA LYS A 120 -3.89 -17.79 9.73
C LYS A 120 -3.13 -16.62 10.34
N TYR A 121 -2.46 -15.85 9.49
CA TYR A 121 -1.76 -14.64 9.89
C TYR A 121 -2.70 -13.61 10.51
N ILE A 122 -3.88 -13.45 9.90
CA ILE A 122 -4.96 -12.62 10.40
C ILE A 122 -6.20 -13.50 10.56
N SER A 123 -6.61 -13.74 11.80
CA SER A 123 -7.78 -14.57 12.12
C SER A 123 -9.12 -13.82 11.99
N ASP A 124 -9.15 -12.55 12.36
CA ASP A 124 -10.31 -11.66 12.18
C ASP A 124 -9.92 -10.46 11.32
N ILE A 125 -10.22 -10.57 10.02
CA ILE A 125 -9.83 -9.55 9.05
C ILE A 125 -10.52 -8.21 9.25
N PHE A 126 -11.77 -8.20 9.73
CA PHE A 126 -12.52 -6.96 9.90
C PHE A 126 -12.00 -6.17 11.09
N SER A 127 -11.83 -6.83 12.24
CA SER A 127 -11.26 -6.19 13.43
C SER A 127 -9.81 -5.79 13.19
N PHE A 128 -9.02 -6.66 12.58
CA PHE A 128 -7.62 -6.36 12.28
C PHE A 128 -7.48 -5.16 11.34
N SER A 129 -8.20 -5.18 10.22
CA SER A 129 -8.09 -4.12 9.20
C SER A 129 -8.51 -2.75 9.73
N LYS A 130 -9.59 -2.67 10.51
CA LYS A 130 -10.06 -1.40 11.11
C LYS A 130 -9.10 -0.79 12.13
N ASN A 131 -8.30 -1.63 12.80
CA ASN A 131 -7.45 -1.19 13.90
C ASN A 131 -5.98 -1.04 13.51
N TYR A 132 -5.52 -1.76 12.48
CA TYR A 132 -4.10 -1.91 12.17
C TYR A 132 -3.74 -1.68 10.70
N ILE A 133 -4.69 -1.62 9.76
CA ILE A 133 -4.37 -1.39 8.34
C ILE A 133 -4.63 0.08 7.96
N ILE A 134 -3.55 0.75 7.53
CA ILE A 134 -3.57 2.08 6.95
C ILE A 134 -3.25 1.96 5.46
N TYR A 135 -4.00 2.68 4.64
CA TYR A 135 -3.74 2.76 3.21
C TYR A 135 -3.11 4.10 2.85
N ILE A 136 -2.05 4.06 2.04
CA ILE A 136 -1.36 5.23 1.51
C ILE A 136 -1.37 5.18 -0.01
N LEU A 137 -1.92 6.21 -0.64
CA LEU A 137 -1.75 6.46 -2.08
C LEU A 137 -0.71 7.56 -2.28
N VAL A 138 0.36 7.25 -3.02
CA VAL A 138 1.40 8.20 -3.41
C VAL A 138 1.24 8.52 -4.89
N TYR A 139 1.10 9.80 -5.24
CA TYR A 139 0.88 10.22 -6.61
C TYR A 139 1.97 11.15 -7.14
N ASN A 140 2.14 11.15 -8.47
CA ASN A 140 3.09 12.07 -9.11
C ASN A 140 2.54 13.51 -9.11
N SER A 141 3.22 14.40 -8.40
CA SER A 141 2.80 15.80 -8.25
C SER A 141 2.88 16.60 -9.54
N ASN A 142 3.93 16.41 -10.36
CA ASN A 142 4.10 17.09 -11.65
C ASN A 142 2.94 16.81 -12.61
N LYS A 143 2.44 15.57 -12.63
CA LYS A 143 1.27 15.15 -13.45
C LYS A 143 -0.07 15.60 -12.85
N ASN A 144 -0.06 16.11 -11.62
CA ASN A 144 -1.25 16.47 -10.84
C ASN A 144 -1.11 17.85 -10.17
N SER A 145 -0.46 18.81 -10.83
CA SER A 145 -0.16 20.13 -10.28
C SER A 145 -1.40 20.89 -9.77
N SER A 146 -2.57 20.68 -10.36
CA SER A 146 -3.83 21.27 -9.88
C SER A 146 -4.27 20.78 -8.49
N LEU A 147 -3.69 19.70 -7.98
CA LEU A 147 -3.93 19.19 -6.63
C LEU A 147 -3.02 19.80 -5.56
N GLN A 148 -1.95 20.50 -5.96
CA GLN A 148 -0.99 21.14 -5.03
C GLN A 148 -1.54 22.42 -4.37
N ILE A 149 -2.73 22.89 -4.77
CA ILE A 149 -3.28 24.20 -4.40
C ILE A 149 -3.84 24.24 -2.96
N HIS A 150 -3.78 23.15 -2.18
CA HIS A 150 -4.36 23.09 -0.83
C HIS A 150 -3.29 23.16 0.26
N ASN A 151 -3.31 24.25 1.03
CA ASN A 151 -2.33 24.51 2.12
C ASN A 151 -2.47 23.56 3.33
N ASN A 152 -3.59 22.85 3.47
CA ASN A 152 -3.80 21.89 4.56
C ASN A 152 -3.83 20.45 4.02
N LEU A 153 -2.80 19.68 4.38
CA LEU A 153 -2.55 18.30 3.97
C LEU A 153 -3.68 17.33 4.36
N GLU A 154 -4.22 17.43 5.57
CA GLU A 154 -5.32 16.54 6.01
C GLU A 154 -6.60 16.79 5.20
N ASN A 155 -6.93 18.06 4.99
CA ASN A 155 -8.09 18.45 4.18
C ASN A 155 -7.93 18.02 2.73
N LYS A 156 -6.72 18.17 2.17
CA LYS A 156 -6.36 17.69 0.82
C LYS A 156 -6.54 16.18 0.72
N SER A 157 -5.95 15.41 1.65
CA SER A 157 -6.04 13.95 1.68
C SER A 157 -7.50 13.49 1.75
N LYS A 158 -8.30 14.10 2.64
CA LYS A 158 -9.73 13.80 2.78
C LYS A 158 -10.52 14.09 1.50
N MET A 159 -10.34 15.28 0.91
CA MET A 159 -11.01 15.67 -0.33
C MET A 159 -10.66 14.71 -1.49
N LEU A 160 -9.38 14.37 -1.65
CA LEU A 160 -8.93 13.43 -2.68
C LEU A 160 -9.48 12.03 -2.44
N SER A 161 -9.54 11.60 -1.18
CA SER A 161 -10.09 10.32 -0.77
C SER A 161 -11.58 10.22 -1.09
N ASP A 162 -12.36 11.29 -0.86
CA ASP A 162 -13.76 11.36 -1.28
C ASP A 162 -13.91 11.30 -2.81
N LYS A 163 -13.10 12.07 -3.54
CA LYS A 163 -13.14 12.12 -5.01
C LYS A 163 -12.81 10.77 -5.65
N LEU A 164 -11.84 10.06 -5.08
CA LEU A 164 -11.46 8.70 -5.48
C LEU A 164 -12.37 7.62 -4.87
N GLY A 165 -13.30 8.00 -4.01
CA GLY A 165 -14.18 7.10 -3.28
C GLY A 165 -13.42 6.07 -2.45
N LEU A 166 -12.29 6.48 -1.88
CA LEU A 166 -11.52 5.73 -0.90
C LEU A 166 -11.99 6.03 0.53
N SER A 167 -12.63 7.18 0.75
CA SER A 167 -13.15 7.57 2.07
C SER A 167 -14.23 6.63 2.62
N LYS A 168 -14.87 5.82 1.76
CA LYS A 168 -15.76 4.76 2.22
C LYS A 168 -15.02 3.74 3.08
N PHE A 169 -13.75 3.46 2.82
CA PHE A 169 -13.03 2.38 3.49
C PHE A 169 -12.74 2.69 4.95
N THR A 170 -12.51 3.95 5.32
CA THR A 170 -12.35 4.32 6.74
C THR A 170 -13.63 4.13 7.55
N LYS A 171 -14.80 4.01 6.90
CA LYS A 171 -16.07 3.74 7.57
C LYS A 171 -16.26 2.27 7.94
N PHE A 172 -15.67 1.33 7.18
CA PHE A 172 -16.01 -0.08 7.34
C PHE A 172 -14.84 -1.08 7.26
N LEU A 173 -13.67 -0.69 6.77
CA LEU A 173 -12.57 -1.62 6.48
C LEU A 173 -11.22 -1.18 7.01
N LEU A 174 -10.79 0.03 6.70
CA LEU A 174 -9.44 0.53 7.02
C LEU A 174 -9.46 1.40 8.27
N LYS A 175 -8.34 1.45 8.98
CA LYS A 175 -8.12 2.42 10.05
C LYS A 175 -8.13 3.84 9.49
N GLU A 176 -7.23 4.10 8.55
CA GLU A 176 -7.02 5.42 7.95
C GLU A 176 -6.64 5.30 6.47
N VAL A 177 -6.85 6.39 5.74
CA VAL A 177 -6.47 6.55 4.33
C VAL A 177 -5.73 7.87 4.19
N TYR A 178 -4.51 7.80 3.68
CA TYR A 178 -3.69 8.96 3.35
C TYR A 178 -3.41 9.02 1.85
N ILE A 179 -3.42 10.24 1.32
CA ILE A 179 -3.08 10.52 -0.06
C ILE A 179 -2.01 11.61 -0.06
N TYR A 180 -0.85 11.27 -0.59
CA TYR A 180 0.35 12.10 -0.60
C TYR A 180 0.87 12.26 -2.02
N ASP A 181 1.45 13.41 -2.31
CA ASP A 181 2.48 13.47 -3.35
C ASP A 181 3.83 12.92 -2.85
N GLU A 182 4.84 12.91 -3.72
CA GLU A 182 6.17 12.37 -3.41
C GLU A 182 6.83 13.09 -2.22
N GLU A 183 6.70 14.42 -2.15
CA GLU A 183 7.29 15.23 -1.07
C GLU A 183 6.55 15.03 0.26
N GLU A 184 5.22 14.99 0.22
CA GLU A 184 4.38 14.68 1.37
C GLU A 184 4.65 13.28 1.90
N PHE A 185 4.83 12.29 1.04
CA PHE A 185 5.16 10.92 1.43
C PHE A 185 6.51 10.84 2.13
N GLU A 186 7.54 11.51 1.61
CA GLU A 186 8.85 11.58 2.28
C GLU A 186 8.76 12.27 3.64
N ARG A 187 8.06 13.40 3.72
CA ARG A 187 7.95 14.18 4.96
C ARG A 187 7.10 13.48 6.02
N GLU A 188 5.90 13.04 5.68
CA GLU A 188 4.91 12.55 6.63
C GLU A 188 5.06 11.06 6.95
N PHE A 189 5.46 10.24 5.97
CA PHE A 189 5.61 8.81 6.19
C PHE A 189 7.08 8.41 6.41
N ILE A 190 7.98 8.70 5.47
CA ILE A 190 9.38 8.25 5.60
C ILE A 190 10.07 8.92 6.79
N ASN A 191 9.95 10.24 6.94
CA ASN A 191 10.66 10.98 7.98
C ASN A 191 9.98 10.91 9.34
N LYS A 192 8.65 11.09 9.42
CA LYS A 192 7.96 11.11 10.71
C LYS A 192 7.60 9.72 11.23
N ILE A 193 7.18 8.79 10.36
CA ILE A 193 6.80 7.44 10.80
C ILE A 193 8.01 6.51 10.81
N ILE A 194 8.79 6.45 9.71
CA ILE A 194 9.83 5.42 9.57
C ILE A 194 11.22 5.83 10.10
N ARG A 195 11.57 7.12 10.12
CA ARG A 195 12.86 7.59 10.69
C ARG A 195 12.79 7.86 12.19
N ASN A 196 11.64 8.29 12.69
CA ASN A 196 11.42 8.50 14.12
C ASN A 196 10.82 7.26 14.82
N GLU A 197 11.06 6.05 14.31
CA GLU A 197 10.83 4.83 15.11
C GLU A 197 11.92 4.84 16.21
N PRO A 198 11.59 5.01 17.53
CA PRO A 198 12.59 4.89 18.58
C PRO A 198 13.37 3.58 18.56
#